data_AF-A0A4R6QZA9-F1
#
_entry.id   AF-A0A4R6QZA9-F1
#
_cell.length_a   1.000
_cell.length_b   1.000
_cell.length_c   1.000
_cell.angle_alpha   90.00
_cell.angle_beta   90.00
_cell.angle_gamma   90.00
#
_symmetry.space_group_name_H-M   'P 1'
#
loop_
_entity.id
_entity.type
_entity.pdbx_description
1 polymer ?
#
loop_
_entity_poly.entity_id
_entity_poly.type
_entity_poly.pdbx_seq_one_letter_code
_entity_poly.pdbx_strand_id
1 'polypeptide(L)'
;MSWNQTLTDVRDAYRNAKNPNAAITQANYLAMLGAFSELVPLATISDAYDTDFRRNLPGGGLSGFDVVPLAKRISDAQMFAIANPVYPVTGEGIAENLLALLHLLPAGSENATLTRLRGTFQSILAGNL
;
A
#
# COMPACT_ATOMS: atom_id res chain seq x y z
N MET A 1 9.39 1.20 18.19
CA MET A 1 9.21 2.01 16.97
C MET A 1 7.71 2.07 16.69
N SER A 2 7.14 3.26 16.45
CA SER A 2 5.72 3.41 16.15
C SER A 2 5.42 2.97 14.71
N TRP A 3 4.17 2.59 14.42
CA TRP A 3 3.78 2.22 13.05
C TRP A 3 3.97 3.37 12.04
N ASN A 4 3.78 4.61 12.48
CA ASN A 4 4.07 5.81 11.67
C ASN A 4 5.53 5.85 11.22
N GLN A 5 6.48 5.64 12.14
CA GLN A 5 7.90 5.63 11.77
C GLN A 5 8.21 4.44 10.84
N THR A 6 7.74 3.24 11.17
CA THR A 6 7.98 2.05 10.34
C THR A 6 7.47 2.23 8.91
N LEU A 7 6.26 2.76 8.72
CA LEU A 7 5.70 2.99 7.38
C LEU A 7 6.38 4.15 6.65
N THR A 8 6.83 5.18 7.37
CA THR A 8 7.67 6.24 6.81
C THR A 8 8.98 5.65 6.26
N ASP A 9 9.65 4.82 7.04
CA ASP A 9 10.90 4.17 6.63
C ASP A 9 10.68 3.23 5.43
N VAL A 10 9.57 2.47 5.42
CA VAL A 10 9.20 1.58 4.31
C VAL A 10 8.93 2.38 3.02
N ARG A 11 8.17 3.47 3.12
CA ARG A 11 7.95 4.37 1.97
C ARG A 11 9.27 4.91 1.44
N ASP A 12 10.13 5.38 2.34
CA ASP A 12 11.40 5.99 1.95
C ASP A 12 12.38 4.94 1.37
N ALA A 13 12.30 3.67 1.81
CA ALA A 13 13.04 2.56 1.20
C ALA A 13 12.64 2.32 -0.26
N TYR A 14 11.34 2.38 -0.57
CA TYR A 14 10.85 2.30 -1.96
C TYR A 14 11.19 3.55 -2.77
N ARG A 15 10.97 4.76 -2.22
CA ARG A 15 11.29 6.03 -2.88
C ARG A 15 12.77 6.13 -3.26
N ASN A 16 13.65 5.67 -2.38
CA ASN A 16 15.10 5.72 -2.54
C ASN A 16 15.68 4.40 -3.07
N ALA A 17 14.87 3.55 -3.71
CA ALA A 17 15.32 2.31 -4.31
C ALA A 17 16.49 2.56 -5.26
N LYS A 18 17.60 1.82 -5.09
CA LYS A 18 18.83 1.99 -5.90
C LYS A 18 18.58 1.86 -7.40
N ASN A 19 17.59 1.07 -7.80
CA ASN A 19 17.14 0.94 -9.17
C ASN A 19 15.61 1.11 -9.24
N PRO A 20 15.09 2.26 -9.71
CA PRO A 20 13.65 2.52 -9.80
C PRO A 20 12.95 1.66 -10.86
N ASN A 21 13.70 0.98 -11.73
CA ASN A 21 13.18 0.13 -12.79
C ASN A 21 13.35 -1.38 -12.49
N ALA A 22 13.92 -1.74 -11.33
CA ALA A 22 13.93 -3.13 -10.89
C ALA A 22 12.57 -3.46 -10.27
N ALA A 23 11.99 -4.60 -10.64
CA ALA A 23 10.74 -5.04 -10.04
C ALA A 23 10.94 -5.31 -8.54
N ILE A 24 9.96 -4.91 -7.73
CA ILE A 24 9.92 -5.19 -6.30
C ILE A 24 9.36 -6.58 -6.04
N THR A 25 9.55 -7.09 -4.84
CA THR A 25 9.07 -8.38 -4.37
C THR A 25 7.55 -8.35 -4.33
N GLN A 26 6.93 -9.06 -5.28
CA GLN A 26 5.47 -9.13 -5.45
C GLN A 26 4.76 -9.53 -4.15
N ALA A 27 5.31 -10.49 -3.40
CA ALA A 27 4.73 -10.95 -2.13
C ALA A 27 4.68 -9.83 -1.07
N ASN A 28 5.72 -8.99 -0.99
CA ASN A 28 5.76 -7.87 -0.05
C ASN A 28 4.68 -6.84 -0.40
N TYR A 29 4.58 -6.48 -1.68
CA TYR A 29 3.55 -5.56 -2.16
C TYR A 29 2.13 -6.08 -1.90
N LEU A 30 1.85 -7.34 -2.25
CA LEU A 30 0.54 -7.96 -2.05
C LEU A 30 0.17 -8.04 -0.56
N ALA A 31 1.14 -8.29 0.33
CA ALA A 31 0.90 -8.29 1.77
C ALA A 31 0.50 -6.89 2.29
N MET A 32 1.19 -5.85 1.83
CA MET A 32 0.85 -4.45 2.15
C MET A 32 -0.53 -4.06 1.60
N LEU A 33 -0.84 -4.46 0.36
CA LEU A 33 -2.14 -4.21 -0.24
C LEU A 33 -3.27 -4.93 0.50
N GLY A 34 -3.02 -6.17 0.96
CA GLY A 34 -3.95 -6.91 1.81
C GLY A 34 -4.24 -6.20 3.12
N ALA A 35 -3.20 -5.71 3.82
CA ALA A 35 -3.40 -4.92 5.03
C ALA A 35 -4.17 -3.62 4.78
N PHE A 36 -3.90 -2.94 3.67
CA PHE A 36 -4.66 -1.75 3.29
C PHE A 36 -6.14 -2.09 3.09
N SER A 37 -6.44 -3.19 2.38
CA SER A 37 -7.81 -3.69 2.20
C SER A 37 -8.53 -4.01 3.50
N GLU A 38 -7.84 -4.55 4.50
CA GLU A 38 -8.40 -4.90 5.80
C GLU A 38 -8.68 -3.65 6.65
N LEU A 39 -7.85 -2.61 6.54
CA LEU A 39 -7.93 -1.42 7.37
C LEU A 39 -8.90 -0.37 6.82
N VAL A 40 -9.07 -0.29 5.49
CA VAL A 40 -9.96 0.69 4.85
C VAL A 40 -11.39 0.71 5.44
N PRO A 41 -12.06 -0.43 5.69
CA PRO A 41 -13.40 -0.45 6.28
C PRO A 41 -13.49 0.11 7.71
N LEU A 42 -12.34 0.25 8.40
CA LEU A 42 -12.28 0.73 9.78
C LEU A 42 -12.09 2.25 9.87
N ALA A 43 -11.78 2.91 8.76
CA ALA A 43 -11.50 4.34 8.70
C ALA A 43 -12.71 5.14 8.21
N THR A 44 -12.82 6.39 8.66
CA THR A 44 -13.72 7.37 8.04
C THR A 44 -12.95 8.11 6.95
N ILE A 45 -13.26 7.84 5.68
CA ILE A 45 -12.53 8.34 4.52
C ILE A 45 -13.38 9.38 3.80
N SER A 46 -12.87 10.61 3.70
CA SER A 46 -13.49 11.66 2.86
C SER A 46 -13.23 11.40 1.37
N ASP A 47 -14.03 11.97 0.48
CA ASP A 47 -13.88 11.86 -0.98
C ASP A 47 -12.48 12.27 -1.50
N ALA A 48 -11.82 13.23 -0.85
CA ALA A 48 -10.46 13.66 -1.20
C ALA A 48 -9.45 12.53 -0.96
N TYR A 49 -9.40 11.97 0.26
CA TYR A 49 -8.57 10.81 0.59
C TYR A 49 -8.91 9.58 -0.25
N ASP A 50 -10.19 9.31 -0.52
CA ASP A 50 -10.59 8.20 -1.39
C ASP A 50 -9.99 8.36 -2.80
N THR A 51 -10.03 9.57 -3.36
CA THR A 51 -9.44 9.87 -4.66
C THR A 51 -7.93 9.65 -4.67
N ASP A 52 -7.22 10.13 -3.66
CA ASP A 52 -5.77 9.99 -3.56
C ASP A 52 -5.37 8.52 -3.33
N PHE A 53 -6.08 7.80 -2.46
CA PHE A 53 -5.88 6.36 -2.27
C PHE A 53 -6.02 5.58 -3.57
N ARG A 54 -7.03 5.89 -4.40
CA ARG A 54 -7.22 5.23 -5.69
C ARG A 54 -6.13 5.58 -6.70
N ARG A 55 -5.59 6.80 -6.68
CA ARG A 55 -4.50 7.24 -7.58
C ARG A 55 -3.18 6.56 -7.30
N ASN A 56 -2.92 6.25 -6.03
CA ASN A 56 -1.70 5.54 -5.61
C ASN A 56 -1.73 4.04 -5.92
N LEU A 57 -2.86 3.50 -6.39
CA LEU A 57 -3.01 2.09 -6.72
C LEU A 57 -2.82 1.83 -8.22
N PRO A 58 -2.06 0.79 -8.61
CA PRO A 58 -1.91 0.38 -10.00
C PRO A 58 -3.18 -0.29 -10.53
N GLY A 59 -3.18 -0.65 -11.81
CA GLY A 59 -4.30 -1.36 -12.42
C GLY A 59 -5.51 -0.46 -12.70
N GLY A 60 -5.36 0.86 -12.64
CA GLY A 60 -6.41 1.84 -12.91
C GLY A 60 -7.21 1.57 -14.19
N GLY A 61 -6.51 1.18 -15.26
CA GLY A 61 -7.07 0.88 -16.57
C GLY A 61 -7.91 -0.40 -16.66
N LEU A 62 -7.88 -1.30 -15.67
CA LEU A 62 -8.70 -2.52 -15.67
C LEU A 62 -10.20 -2.23 -15.55
N SER A 63 -10.55 -1.04 -15.04
CA SER A 63 -11.93 -0.55 -14.98
C SER A 63 -12.25 0.47 -16.09
N GLY A 64 -11.40 0.58 -17.13
CA GLY A 64 -11.61 1.54 -18.21
C GLY A 64 -11.67 3.00 -17.72
N PHE A 65 -12.69 3.74 -18.17
CA PHE A 65 -12.93 5.14 -17.78
C PHE A 65 -13.82 5.28 -16.53
N ASP A 66 -14.28 4.18 -15.95
CA ASP A 66 -15.22 4.22 -14.83
C ASP A 66 -14.54 4.65 -13.53
N VAL A 67 -15.19 5.57 -12.82
CA VAL A 67 -14.80 5.98 -11.46
C VAL A 67 -15.35 4.93 -10.48
N VAL A 68 -14.57 3.87 -10.28
CA VAL A 68 -14.97 2.77 -9.38
C VAL A 68 -14.70 3.09 -7.90
N PRO A 69 -15.46 2.50 -6.97
CA PRO A 69 -15.20 2.59 -5.53
C PRO A 69 -13.81 2.08 -5.14
N LEU A 70 -13.26 2.58 -4.04
CA LEU A 70 -11.93 2.17 -3.54
C LEU A 70 -11.78 0.66 -3.37
N ALA A 71 -12.79 -0.05 -2.86
CA ALA A 71 -12.76 -1.51 -2.73
C ALA A 71 -12.53 -2.23 -4.08
N LYS A 72 -13.17 -1.75 -5.15
CA LYS A 72 -12.94 -2.28 -6.51
C LYS A 72 -11.55 -1.92 -7.01
N ARG A 73 -11.06 -0.70 -6.73
CA ARG A 73 -9.71 -0.28 -7.11
C ARG A 73 -8.62 -1.11 -6.42
N ILE A 74 -8.82 -1.50 -5.16
CA ILE A 74 -7.93 -2.41 -4.43
C ILE A 74 -7.90 -3.79 -5.10
N SER A 75 -9.07 -4.30 -5.49
CA SER A 75 -9.17 -5.56 -6.26
C SER A 75 -8.45 -5.47 -7.62
N ASP A 76 -8.59 -4.36 -8.35
CA ASP A 76 -7.86 -4.11 -9.59
C ASP A 76 -6.35 -4.11 -9.37
N ALA A 77 -5.88 -3.42 -8.34
CA ALA A 77 -4.46 -3.37 -8.00
C ALA A 77 -3.90 -4.76 -7.66
N GLN A 78 -4.70 -5.60 -7.00
CA GLN A 78 -4.32 -6.97 -6.67
C GLN A 78 -4.22 -7.84 -7.93
N MET A 79 -5.23 -7.78 -8.81
CA MET A 79 -5.20 -8.49 -10.10
C MET A 79 -4.01 -8.04 -10.96
N PHE A 80 -3.78 -6.73 -11.04
CA PHE A 80 -2.66 -6.16 -11.76
C PHE A 80 -1.32 -6.68 -11.22
N ALA A 81 -1.12 -6.61 -9.91
CA ALA A 81 0.13 -7.01 -9.27
C ALA A 81 0.38 -8.51 -9.35
N ILE A 82 -0.65 -9.35 -9.42
CA ILE A 82 -0.51 -10.80 -9.67
C ILE A 82 -0.03 -11.06 -11.10
N ALA A 83 -0.55 -10.32 -12.07
CA ALA A 83 -0.29 -10.55 -13.49
C ALA A 83 0.95 -9.82 -14.03
N ASN A 84 1.45 -8.80 -13.33
CA ASN A 84 2.50 -7.92 -13.83
C ASN A 84 3.58 -7.66 -12.78
N PRO A 85 4.83 -7.38 -13.20
CA PRO A 85 5.82 -6.79 -12.32
C PRO A 85 5.32 -5.48 -11.73
N VAL A 86 5.58 -5.28 -10.44
CA VAL A 86 5.38 -4.02 -9.74
C VAL A 86 6.73 -3.38 -9.47
N TYR A 87 6.77 -2.04 -9.42
CA TYR A 87 8.02 -1.27 -9.31
C TYR A 87 8.01 -0.42 -8.03
N PRO A 88 9.16 0.13 -7.60
CA PRO A 88 9.28 0.85 -6.34
C PRO A 88 8.26 1.99 -6.18
N VAL A 89 7.90 2.70 -7.25
CA VAL A 89 6.84 3.73 -7.19
C VAL A 89 5.49 3.18 -6.72
N THR A 90 5.16 1.94 -7.07
CA THR A 90 3.94 1.27 -6.62
C THR A 90 4.05 0.87 -5.15
N GLY A 91 5.23 0.42 -4.72
CA GLY A 91 5.55 0.15 -3.31
C GLY A 91 5.46 1.40 -2.43
N GLU A 92 5.98 2.53 -2.93
CA GLU A 92 5.86 3.84 -2.30
C GLU A 92 4.39 4.24 -2.16
N GLY A 93 3.59 4.12 -3.23
CA GLY A 93 2.17 4.48 -3.22
C GLY A 93 1.36 3.70 -2.18
N ILE A 94 1.58 2.38 -2.05
CA ILE A 94 0.86 1.59 -1.04
C ILE A 94 1.35 1.89 0.38
N ALA A 95 2.64 2.20 0.56
CA ALA A 95 3.18 2.62 1.85
C ALA A 95 2.58 3.96 2.31
N GLU A 96 2.47 4.93 1.39
CA GLU A 96 1.85 6.24 1.65
C GLU A 96 0.36 6.08 1.96
N ASN A 97 -0.36 5.20 1.24
CA ASN A 97 -1.75 4.88 1.56
C ASN A 97 -1.92 4.33 2.98
N LEU A 98 -1.07 3.38 3.40
CA LEU A 98 -1.09 2.83 4.75
C LEU A 98 -0.75 3.89 5.80
N LEU A 99 0.22 4.77 5.52
CA LEU A 99 0.62 5.86 6.41
C LEU A 99 -0.51 6.87 6.60
N ALA A 100 -1.13 7.33 5.52
CA ALA A 100 -2.29 8.22 5.59
C ALA A 100 -3.47 7.55 6.32
N LEU A 101 -3.70 6.25 6.08
CA LEU A 101 -4.76 5.51 6.76
C LEU A 101 -4.56 5.43 8.28
N LEU A 102 -3.32 5.34 8.78
CA LEU A 102 -3.04 5.39 10.22
C LEU A 102 -3.63 6.63 10.90
N HIS A 103 -3.64 7.76 10.21
CA HIS A 103 -4.17 9.01 10.75
C HIS A 103 -5.71 9.08 10.71
N LEU A 104 -6.36 8.20 9.96
CA LEU A 104 -7.81 8.12 9.81
C LEU A 104 -8.45 7.00 10.64
N LEU A 105 -7.62 6.10 11.18
CA LEU A 105 -8.07 4.96 11.97
C LEU A 105 -8.38 5.37 13.43
N PRO A 106 -9.40 4.75 14.06
CA PRO A 106 -9.54 4.81 15.50
C PRO A 106 -8.30 4.19 16.17
N ALA A 107 -7.84 4.81 17.27
CA ALA A 107 -6.60 4.43 17.94
C ALA A 107 -6.53 2.92 18.24
N GLY A 108 -5.50 2.25 17.74
CA GLY A 108 -5.20 0.85 18.01
C GLY A 108 -5.87 -0.16 17.07
N SER A 109 -6.73 0.29 16.13
CA SER A 109 -7.41 -0.56 15.15
C SER A 109 -6.42 -1.23 14.18
N GLU A 110 -5.26 -0.62 13.95
CA GLU A 110 -4.22 -1.08 13.06
C GLU A 110 -3.37 -2.21 13.63
N ASN A 111 -3.33 -2.37 14.97
CA ASN A 111 -2.25 -3.07 15.65
C ASN A 111 -2.13 -4.53 15.24
N ALA A 112 -3.25 -5.27 15.18
CA ALA A 112 -3.22 -6.68 14.80
C ALA A 112 -2.75 -6.86 13.35
N THR A 113 -3.28 -6.04 12.42
CA THR A 113 -2.96 -6.11 10.99
C THR A 113 -1.50 -5.73 10.73
N LEU A 114 -1.02 -4.61 11.27
CA LEU A 114 0.37 -4.17 11.05
C LEU A 114 1.38 -5.04 11.79
N THR A 115 1.02 -5.64 12.93
CA THR A 115 1.89 -6.62 13.60
C THR A 115 2.15 -7.83 12.73
N ARG A 116 1.15 -8.33 11.97
CA ARG A 116 1.34 -9.44 11.02
C ARG A 116 2.34 -9.09 9.91
N LEU A 117 2.41 -7.83 9.49
CA LEU A 117 3.33 -7.36 8.46
C LEU A 117 4.75 -7.07 8.94
N ARG A 118 5.08 -7.26 10.23
CA ARG A 118 6.41 -6.92 10.75
C ARG A 118 7.55 -7.58 9.95
N GLY A 119 7.39 -8.86 9.59
CA GLY A 119 8.38 -9.57 8.77
C GLY A 119 8.51 -8.99 7.36
N THR A 120 7.38 -8.63 6.73
CA THR A 120 7.35 -7.94 5.44
C THR A 120 8.10 -6.60 5.50
N PHE A 121 7.82 -5.76 6.49
CA PHE A 121 8.49 -4.47 6.64
C PHE A 121 9.99 -4.62 6.90
N GLN A 122 10.40 -5.57 7.76
CA GLN A 122 11.81 -5.85 7.99
C GLN A 122 12.54 -6.30 6.72
N SER A 123 11.88 -7.12 5.89
CA SER A 123 12.42 -7.55 4.60
C SER A 123 12.67 -6.36 3.67
N ILE A 124 11.68 -5.48 3.52
CA ILE A 124 11.77 -4.27 2.70
C ILE A 124 12.91 -3.36 3.20
N LEU A 125 12.97 -3.11 4.51
CA LEU A 125 13.99 -2.25 5.12
C LEU A 125 15.41 -2.83 5.02
N ALA A 126 15.54 -4.14 4.88
CA ALA A 126 16.81 -4.80 4.57
C ALA A 126 17.24 -4.65 3.10
N GLY A 127 16.42 -3.99 2.27
CA GLY A 127 16.66 -3.81 0.83
C GLY A 127 16.14 -4.95 -0.04
N ASN A 128 15.39 -5.90 0.52
CA ASN A 128 14.67 -6.91 -0.25
C ASN A 128 13.35 -6.29 -0.74
N LEU A 129 13.49 -5.31 -1.63
CA LEU A 129 12.37 -4.56 -2.18
C LEU A 129 11.49 -5.48 -2.99
#